data_AF-W7YEV0-F1
#
_entry.id   AF-W7YEV0-F1
#
_cell.length_a   1.000
_cell.length_b   1.000
_cell.length_c   1.000
_cell.angle_alpha   90.00
_cell.angle_beta   90.00
_cell.angle_gamma   90.00
#
_symmetry.space_group_name_H-M   'P 1'
#
loop_
_entity.id
_entity.type
_entity.pdbx_description
1 polymer ?
#
loop_
_entity_poly.entity_id
_entity_poly.type
_entity_poly.pdbx_seq_one_letter_code
_entity_poly.pdbx_strand_id
1 'polypeptide(L)'
;MKYILLLFVLGVLFSCMPNKDKPPKVFRLENKTGVSQGGDLTKFTLREYLLIDNLPKNKLIVDSLISDYLYTKSFLATDSIICENFDVNLFFILFFEKTTCTEYYIEHKEDKKHEIYGDGSGRNGDCSKDCLAFFAYYRSEDNPNMWYCNHPKGRQDTIWTCNK
;
A
#
# COMPACT_ATOMS: atom_id res chain seq x y z
N MET A 1 12.99 14.52 -53.25
CA MET A 1 12.08 15.24 -52.32
C MET A 1 10.78 14.50 -51.96
N LYS A 2 10.27 13.53 -52.74
CA LYS A 2 9.03 12.81 -52.39
C LYS A 2 9.13 11.89 -51.15
N TYR A 3 10.30 11.32 -50.87
CA TYR A 3 10.49 10.36 -49.77
C TYR A 3 10.64 10.98 -48.38
N ILE A 4 11.04 12.26 -48.29
CA ILE A 4 11.22 12.97 -47.01
C ILE A 4 9.86 13.26 -46.36
N LEU A 5 8.85 13.59 -47.18
CA LEU A 5 7.49 13.80 -46.70
C LEU A 5 6.86 12.50 -46.15
N LEU A 6 7.17 11.36 -46.78
CA LEU A 6 6.68 10.04 -46.35
C LEU A 6 7.25 9.63 -44.98
N LEU A 7 8.54 9.91 -44.74
CA LEU A 7 9.21 9.67 -43.45
C LEU A 7 8.67 10.56 -42.34
N PHE A 8 8.34 11.83 -42.64
CA PHE A 8 7.71 12.72 -41.67
C PHE A 8 6.29 12.26 -41.31
N VAL A 9 5.51 11.81 -42.29
CA VAL A 9 4.15 11.29 -42.05
C VAL A 9 4.19 9.97 -41.26
N LEU A 10 5.11 9.06 -41.56
CA LEU A 10 5.31 7.83 -40.77
C LEU A 10 5.81 8.12 -39.35
N GLY A 11 6.69 9.11 -39.16
CA GLY A 11 7.16 9.53 -37.84
C GLY A 11 6.04 10.06 -36.95
N VAL A 12 5.14 10.88 -37.51
CA VAL A 12 3.97 11.42 -36.79
C VAL A 12 2.93 10.34 -36.47
N LEU A 13 2.76 9.34 -37.36
CA LEU A 13 1.87 8.20 -37.13
C LEU A 13 2.36 7.26 -36.01
N PHE A 14 3.68 7.12 -35.82
CA PHE A 14 4.24 6.34 -34.72
C PHE A 14 4.16 7.06 -33.35
N SER A 15 4.13 8.39 -33.32
CA SER A 15 3.93 9.16 -32.08
C SER A 15 2.49 9.19 -31.56
N CYS A 16 1.52 8.73 -32.34
CA CYS A 16 0.12 8.58 -31.94
C CYS A 16 -0.27 7.13 -31.59
N MET A 17 0.70 6.23 -31.43
CA MET A 17 0.39 4.93 -30.82
C MET A 17 0.08 5.17 -29.33
N PRO A 18 -1.11 4.76 -28.84
CA PRO A 18 -1.41 4.82 -27.42
C PRO A 18 -0.29 4.10 -26.68
N ASN A 19 0.29 4.80 -25.69
CA ASN A 19 1.36 4.29 -24.84
C ASN A 19 1.07 2.83 -24.50
N LYS A 20 1.93 1.90 -24.96
CA LYS A 20 1.92 0.51 -24.50
C LYS A 20 1.82 0.55 -22.98
N ASP A 21 0.83 -0.15 -22.45
CA ASP A 21 0.39 -0.12 -21.05
C ASP A 21 1.57 0.10 -20.09
N LYS A 22 1.54 1.22 -19.36
CA LYS A 22 2.55 1.49 -18.33
C LYS A 22 2.56 0.29 -17.37
N PRO A 23 3.74 -0.24 -17.01
CA PRO A 23 3.79 -1.37 -16.10
C PRO A 23 3.14 -1.01 -14.76
N PRO A 24 2.52 -1.98 -14.08
CA PRO A 24 1.91 -1.74 -12.78
C PRO A 24 2.99 -1.32 -11.79
N LYS A 25 2.66 -0.36 -10.93
CA LYS A 25 3.60 0.19 -9.95
C LYS A 25 2.92 0.36 -8.61
N VAL A 26 3.57 -0.13 -7.57
CA VAL A 26 3.18 0.13 -6.18
C VAL A 26 3.90 1.39 -5.71
N PHE A 27 3.16 2.35 -5.16
CA PHE A 27 3.73 3.57 -4.59
C PHE A 27 3.16 3.85 -3.21
N ARG A 28 4.03 4.34 -2.32
CA ARG A 28 3.64 4.74 -0.97
C ARG A 28 2.93 6.08 -1.03
N LEU A 29 1.72 6.15 -0.47
CA LEU A 29 0.94 7.37 -0.38
C LEU A 29 1.30 8.18 0.85
N GLU A 30 1.25 7.53 2.00
CA GLU A 30 1.52 8.13 3.30
C GLU A 30 1.72 7.07 4.39
N ASN A 31 2.32 7.51 5.49
CA ASN A 31 2.33 6.79 6.75
C ASN A 31 1.56 7.61 7.78
N LYS A 32 0.66 6.97 8.53
CA LYS A 32 -0.08 7.61 9.62
C LYS A 32 0.18 6.88 10.93
N THR A 33 0.57 7.64 11.95
CA THR A 33 0.58 7.18 13.34
C THR A 33 -0.77 7.49 13.98
N GLY A 34 -1.18 6.67 14.93
CA GLY A 34 -2.45 6.82 15.61
C GLY A 34 -2.52 6.00 16.88
N VAL A 35 -3.66 6.06 17.54
CA VAL A 35 -3.95 5.30 18.76
C VAL A 35 -5.25 4.55 18.54
N SER A 36 -5.24 3.22 18.67
CA SER A 36 -6.46 2.42 18.71
C SER A 36 -6.79 2.07 20.14
N GLN A 37 -8.01 2.40 20.56
CA GLN A 37 -8.57 1.97 21.83
C GLN A 37 -9.44 0.73 21.61
N GLY A 38 -9.15 -0.35 22.32
CA GLY A 38 -9.96 -1.57 22.34
C GLY A 38 -9.81 -2.25 23.70
N GLY A 39 -10.83 -2.14 24.54
CA GLY A 39 -10.74 -2.53 25.97
C GLY A 39 -9.81 -1.61 26.77
N ASP A 40 -9.17 -2.12 27.83
CA ASP A 40 -8.28 -1.38 28.73
C ASP A 40 -6.88 -1.08 28.15
N LEU A 41 -6.58 -1.53 26.93
CA LEU A 41 -5.24 -1.40 26.33
C LEU A 41 -5.22 -0.33 25.24
N THR A 42 -4.41 0.71 25.48
CA THR A 42 -4.05 1.70 24.47
C THR A 42 -2.97 1.10 23.56
N LYS A 43 -3.27 0.94 22.27
CA LYS A 43 -2.28 0.47 21.29
C LYS A 43 -1.90 1.61 20.35
N PHE A 44 -0.62 1.92 20.28
CA PHE A 44 -0.08 2.82 19.26
C PHE A 44 0.01 2.08 17.94
N THR A 45 -0.54 2.69 16.90
CA THR A 45 -0.68 2.10 15.57
C THR A 45 0.12 2.89 14.56
N LEU A 46 0.78 2.20 13.64
CA LEU A 46 1.31 2.76 12.40
C LEU A 46 0.52 2.17 11.22
N ARG A 47 0.19 2.99 10.23
CA ARG A 47 -0.51 2.59 9.02
C ARG A 47 0.29 3.04 7.81
N GLU A 48 0.56 2.13 6.90
CA GLU A 48 1.17 2.41 5.60
C GLU A 48 0.11 2.22 4.51
N TYR A 49 -0.13 3.27 3.74
CA TYR A 49 -1.09 3.28 2.65
C TYR A 49 -0.35 3.23 1.31
N LEU A 50 -0.68 2.23 0.49
CA LEU A 50 -0.05 1.95 -0.79
C LEU A 50 -1.09 1.98 -1.90
N LEU A 51 -0.71 2.53 -3.05
CA LEU A 51 -1.56 2.53 -4.24
C LEU A 51 -0.89 1.72 -5.35
N ILE A 52 -1.69 0.94 -6.07
CA ILE A 52 -1.25 0.22 -7.27
C ILE A 52 -1.75 0.98 -8.50
N ASP A 53 -0.83 1.64 -9.22
CA ASP A 53 -1.12 2.30 -10.50
C ASP A 53 -1.23 1.24 -11.61
N ASN A 54 -2.07 1.52 -12.60
CA ASN A 54 -2.28 0.64 -13.76
C ASN A 54 -2.60 -0.80 -13.33
N LEU A 55 -3.63 -0.97 -12.48
CA LEU A 55 -3.97 -2.25 -11.87
C LEU A 55 -4.17 -3.34 -12.93
N PRO A 56 -3.39 -4.44 -12.88
CA PRO A 56 -3.56 -5.55 -13.80
C PRO A 56 -4.92 -6.23 -13.58
N LYS A 57 -5.61 -6.57 -14.68
CA LYS A 57 -6.85 -7.36 -14.61
C LYS A 57 -6.63 -8.78 -14.07
N ASN A 58 -5.40 -9.29 -14.16
CA ASN A 58 -5.06 -10.62 -13.67
C ASN A 58 -4.69 -10.55 -12.18
N LYS A 59 -5.54 -11.15 -11.35
CA LYS A 59 -5.36 -11.21 -9.89
C LYS A 59 -4.03 -11.82 -9.46
N LEU A 60 -3.51 -12.83 -10.16
CA LEU A 60 -2.20 -13.43 -9.81
C LEU A 60 -1.05 -12.43 -9.93
N ILE A 61 -1.14 -11.50 -10.88
CA ILE A 61 -0.14 -10.43 -11.03
C ILE A 61 -0.26 -9.44 -9.87
N VAL A 62 -1.48 -9.08 -9.48
CA VAL A 62 -1.74 -8.20 -8.32
C VAL A 62 -1.19 -8.84 -7.04
N ASP A 63 -1.53 -10.10 -6.78
CA ASP A 63 -1.06 -10.85 -5.60
C ASP A 63 0.49 -10.96 -5.58
N SER A 64 1.11 -11.13 -6.75
CA SER A 64 2.57 -11.13 -6.89
C SER A 64 3.20 -9.76 -6.61
N LEU A 65 2.58 -8.66 -7.02
CA LEU A 65 3.07 -7.30 -6.73
C LEU A 65 2.97 -6.98 -5.24
N ILE A 66 1.86 -7.37 -4.61
CA ILE A 66 1.67 -7.23 -3.17
C ILE A 66 2.73 -8.04 -2.43
N SER A 67 2.94 -9.29 -2.81
CA SER A 67 3.96 -10.16 -2.20
C SER A 67 5.37 -9.60 -2.39
N ASP A 68 5.73 -9.19 -3.61
CA ASP A 68 7.03 -8.53 -3.88
C ASP A 68 7.21 -7.31 -2.97
N TYR A 69 6.19 -6.45 -2.87
CA TYR A 69 6.26 -5.29 -2.00
C TYR A 69 6.49 -5.69 -0.55
N LEU A 70 5.68 -6.62 -0.02
CA LEU A 70 5.80 -7.09 1.36
C LEU A 70 7.22 -7.59 1.65
N TYR A 71 7.80 -8.44 0.82
CA TYR A 71 9.09 -9.06 1.12
C TYR A 71 10.32 -8.22 0.74
N THR A 72 10.19 -7.24 -0.16
CA THR A 72 11.35 -6.50 -0.70
C THR A 72 11.37 -5.01 -0.37
N LYS A 73 10.21 -4.40 -0.10
CA LYS A 73 10.07 -2.93 -0.04
C LYS A 73 9.28 -2.42 1.16
N SER A 74 8.42 -3.26 1.72
CA SER A 74 7.62 -2.92 2.88
C SER A 74 8.49 -2.84 4.12
N PHE A 75 7.89 -2.36 5.20
CA PHE A 75 8.50 -2.36 6.52
C PHE A 75 8.82 -3.77 7.09
N LEU A 76 8.63 -4.85 6.33
CA LEU A 76 9.20 -6.19 6.61
C LEU A 76 10.63 -6.38 6.05
N ALA A 77 11.13 -5.44 5.24
CA ALA A 77 12.55 -5.39 4.90
C ALA A 77 13.34 -5.07 6.18
N THR A 78 14.51 -5.66 6.37
CA THR A 78 15.28 -5.64 7.63
C THR A 78 15.69 -4.26 8.14
N ASP A 79 15.56 -3.21 7.30
CA ASP A 79 16.00 -1.83 7.55
C ASP A 79 14.80 -0.87 7.68
N SER A 80 13.75 -1.34 8.32
CA SER A 80 12.44 -0.71 8.33
C SER A 80 12.26 0.32 9.44
N ILE A 81 11.56 1.44 9.15
CA ILE A 81 11.27 2.51 10.12
C ILE A 81 10.55 2.02 11.38
N ILE A 82 9.84 0.89 11.29
CA ILE A 82 9.11 0.36 12.44
C ILE A 82 10.05 -0.37 13.42
N CYS A 83 11.26 -0.73 13.00
CA CYS A 83 12.32 -1.15 13.91
C CYS A 83 12.85 0.00 14.77
N GLU A 84 12.72 1.24 14.31
CA GLU A 84 13.16 2.43 15.03
C GLU A 84 12.10 2.97 16.00
N ASN A 85 10.82 2.64 15.77
CA ASN A 85 9.69 3.17 16.54
C ASN A 85 9.26 2.23 17.67
N PHE A 86 9.92 2.33 18.82
CA PHE A 86 9.71 1.44 19.97
C PHE A 86 8.33 1.51 20.63
N ASP A 87 7.54 2.55 20.38
CA ASP A 87 6.22 2.69 21.01
C ASP A 87 5.08 2.05 20.20
N VAL A 88 5.32 1.71 18.92
CA VAL A 88 4.29 1.12 18.06
C VAL A 88 4.10 -0.37 18.41
N ASN A 89 2.85 -0.77 18.60
CA ASN A 89 2.47 -2.15 18.95
C ASN A 89 1.65 -2.84 17.86
N LEU A 90 1.15 -2.06 16.90
CA LEU A 90 0.29 -2.53 15.84
C LEU A 90 0.64 -1.82 14.55
N PHE A 91 0.80 -2.58 13.48
CA PHE A 91 1.18 -2.05 12.19
C PHE A 91 0.28 -2.59 11.09
N PHE A 92 -0.19 -1.69 10.23
CA PHE A 92 -1.05 -2.04 9.12
C PHE A 92 -0.43 -1.65 7.79
N ILE A 93 -0.49 -2.54 6.82
CA ILE A 93 -0.18 -2.26 5.42
C ILE A 93 -1.44 -2.42 4.61
N LEU A 94 -1.80 -1.40 3.85
CA LEU A 94 -3.02 -1.36 3.06
C LEU A 94 -2.70 -1.07 1.60
N PHE A 95 -3.22 -1.90 0.70
CA PHE A 95 -3.08 -1.73 -0.74
C PHE A 95 -4.41 -1.31 -1.33
N PHE A 96 -4.39 -0.23 -2.10
CA PHE A 96 -5.55 0.32 -2.78
C PHE A 96 -5.37 0.31 -4.31
N GLU A 97 -6.47 0.17 -5.03
CA GLU A 97 -6.54 0.49 -6.45
C GLU A 97 -6.64 2.00 -6.65
N LYS A 98 -6.00 2.53 -7.69
CA LYS A 98 -6.19 3.91 -8.11
C LYS A 98 -7.56 4.12 -8.77
N THR A 99 -8.50 4.60 -7.97
CA THR A 99 -9.84 5.04 -8.39
C THR A 99 -10.03 6.53 -8.11
N THR A 100 -11.10 7.12 -8.66
CA THR A 100 -11.50 8.50 -8.33
C THR A 100 -11.73 8.70 -6.83
N CYS A 101 -12.17 7.66 -6.11
CA CYS A 101 -12.33 7.70 -4.65
C CYS A 101 -10.96 7.90 -4.00
N THR A 102 -10.01 6.99 -4.25
CA THR A 102 -8.67 7.06 -3.66
C THR A 102 -7.87 8.29 -4.08
N GLU A 103 -8.01 8.76 -5.33
CA GLU A 103 -7.39 9.99 -5.83
C GLU A 103 -7.85 11.21 -5.05
N TYR A 104 -9.16 11.34 -4.82
CA TYR A 104 -9.71 12.45 -4.04
C TYR A 104 -9.09 12.53 -2.63
N TYR A 105 -8.99 11.39 -1.94
CA TYR A 105 -8.36 11.32 -0.61
C TYR A 105 -6.87 11.68 -0.66
N ILE A 106 -6.13 11.27 -1.70
CA ILE A 106 -4.72 11.59 -1.87
C ILE A 106 -4.49 13.09 -2.08
N GLU A 107 -5.40 13.77 -2.78
CA GLU A 107 -5.29 15.19 -3.10
C GLU A 107 -5.76 16.09 -1.94
N HIS A 108 -6.61 15.58 -1.03
CA HIS A 108 -7.24 16.36 0.04
C HIS A 108 -6.83 15.91 1.44
N LYS A 109 -5.55 15.51 1.64
CA LYS A 109 -5.01 14.95 2.90
C LYS A 109 -5.24 15.82 4.15
N GLU A 110 -5.35 17.13 3.99
CA GLU A 110 -5.58 18.07 5.09
C GLU A 110 -7.05 18.10 5.56
N ASP A 111 -7.96 17.56 4.75
CA ASP A 111 -9.36 17.42 5.14
C ASP A 111 -9.50 16.27 6.13
N LYS A 112 -9.35 16.61 7.41
CA LYS A 112 -9.52 15.70 8.56
C LYS A 112 -10.91 15.03 8.63
N LYS A 113 -11.86 15.42 7.77
CA LYS A 113 -13.18 14.77 7.67
C LYS A 113 -13.16 13.56 6.74
N HIS A 114 -12.12 13.41 5.93
CA HIS A 114 -11.92 12.33 4.96
C HIS A 114 -10.73 11.45 5.39
N GLU A 115 -10.93 10.68 6.47
CA GLU A 115 -9.98 9.66 6.91
C GLU A 115 -10.34 8.30 6.29
N ILE A 116 -9.37 7.61 5.68
CA ILE A 116 -9.52 6.22 5.22
C ILE A 116 -9.17 5.30 6.38
N TYR A 117 -10.18 4.61 6.91
CA TYR A 117 -10.02 3.57 7.92
C TYR A 117 -9.39 2.32 7.33
N GLY A 118 -9.01 1.39 8.20
CA GLY A 118 -8.23 0.20 7.81
C GLY A 118 -8.94 -0.73 6.81
N ASP A 119 -10.23 -0.57 6.64
CA ASP A 119 -11.10 -1.31 5.72
C ASP A 119 -11.45 -0.50 4.47
N GLY A 120 -10.89 0.70 4.29
CA GLY A 120 -11.22 1.62 3.21
C GLY A 120 -12.51 2.42 3.42
N SER A 121 -13.23 2.20 4.54
CA SER A 121 -14.37 3.03 4.91
C SER A 121 -13.90 4.40 5.42
N GLY A 122 -14.74 5.42 5.30
CA GLY A 122 -14.44 6.77 5.79
C GLY A 122 -15.70 7.50 6.22
N ARG A 123 -15.55 8.54 7.04
CA ARG A 123 -16.69 9.32 7.58
C ARG A 123 -17.57 9.96 6.49
N ASN A 124 -17.02 10.21 5.29
CA ASN A 124 -17.68 10.92 4.20
C ASN A 124 -17.58 10.23 2.83
N GLY A 125 -17.29 8.92 2.82
CA GLY A 125 -17.21 8.15 1.59
C GLY A 125 -16.58 6.79 1.84
N ASP A 126 -17.16 5.75 1.25
CA ASP A 126 -16.72 4.37 1.41
C ASP A 126 -15.87 3.95 0.20
N CYS A 127 -14.54 3.97 0.34
CA CYS A 127 -13.61 3.39 -0.64
C CYS A 127 -13.22 1.95 -0.26
N SER A 128 -13.99 1.25 0.60
CA SER A 128 -13.66 -0.13 1.01
C SER A 128 -13.55 -1.09 -0.16
N LYS A 129 -14.32 -0.83 -1.22
CA LYS A 129 -14.26 -1.60 -2.47
C LYS A 129 -12.95 -1.45 -3.23
N ASP A 130 -12.21 -0.38 -2.96
CA ASP A 130 -10.94 -0.09 -3.60
C ASP A 130 -9.76 -0.65 -2.80
N CYS A 131 -10.01 -1.13 -1.57
CA CYS A 131 -9.02 -1.84 -0.76
C CYS A 131 -8.80 -3.24 -1.33
N LEU A 132 -7.61 -3.46 -1.89
CA LEU A 132 -7.21 -4.71 -2.53
C LEU A 132 -6.73 -5.74 -1.52
N ALA A 133 -5.96 -5.28 -0.52
CA ALA A 133 -5.43 -6.14 0.53
C ALA A 133 -5.10 -5.35 1.80
N PHE A 134 -5.25 -6.03 2.92
CA PHE A 134 -4.99 -5.50 4.25
C PHE A 134 -4.18 -6.51 5.05
N PHE A 135 -3.05 -6.06 5.60
CA PHE A 135 -2.18 -6.87 6.44
C PHE A 135 -2.00 -6.19 7.79
N ALA A 136 -2.20 -6.95 8.86
CA ALA A 136 -2.04 -6.48 10.23
C ALA A 136 -0.91 -7.27 10.92
N TYR A 137 0.05 -6.53 11.45
CA TYR A 137 1.20 -7.04 12.17
C TYR A 137 1.17 -6.58 13.62
N TYR A 138 1.38 -7.52 14.52
CA TYR A 138 1.37 -7.30 15.96
C TYR A 138 2.76 -7.50 16.50
N ARG A 139 3.20 -6.59 17.36
CA ARG A 139 4.48 -6.71 18.03
C ARG A 139 4.43 -7.77 19.12
N SER A 140 5.49 -8.58 19.24
CA SER A 140 5.62 -9.53 20.34
C SER A 140 5.83 -8.80 21.67
N GLU A 141 5.07 -9.20 22.69
CA GLU A 141 5.29 -8.75 24.06
C GLU A 141 6.60 -9.33 24.63
N ASP A 142 6.90 -10.60 24.32
CA ASP A 142 8.10 -11.29 24.81
C ASP A 142 9.41 -10.88 24.11
N ASN A 143 9.32 -10.35 22.87
CA ASN A 143 10.49 -9.91 22.11
C ASN A 143 10.12 -8.73 21.20
N PRO A 144 10.38 -7.48 21.63
CA PRO A 144 10.01 -6.29 20.87
C PRO A 144 10.67 -6.16 19.49
N ASN A 145 11.60 -7.03 19.11
CA ASN A 145 12.14 -7.05 17.75
C ASN A 145 11.31 -7.94 16.80
N MET A 146 10.39 -8.77 17.32
CA MET A 146 9.57 -9.69 16.53
C MET A 146 8.16 -9.16 16.32
N TRP A 147 7.64 -9.43 15.13
CA TRP A 147 6.31 -9.06 14.67
C TRP A 147 5.62 -10.23 13.98
N TYR A 148 4.31 -10.36 14.20
CA TYR A 148 3.51 -11.46 13.68
C TYR A 148 2.35 -10.93 12.83
N CYS A 149 2.17 -11.49 11.64
CA CYS A 149 0.92 -11.34 10.89
C CYS A 149 -0.18 -12.19 11.55
N ASN A 150 -1.41 -11.68 11.73
CA ASN A 150 -2.53 -12.50 12.22
C ASN A 150 -3.83 -12.10 11.48
N HIS A 151 -4.49 -12.99 10.71
CA HIS A 151 -5.52 -13.94 11.17
C HIS A 151 -5.63 -15.17 10.21
N PRO A 152 -5.93 -16.41 10.66
CA PRO A 152 -6.62 -16.79 11.91
C PRO A 152 -5.69 -17.08 13.11
N LYS A 153 -6.26 -16.85 14.31
CA LYS A 153 -5.73 -17.16 15.65
C LYS A 153 -5.19 -18.60 15.69
N GLY A 154 -3.90 -18.78 15.51
CA GLY A 154 -3.26 -20.10 15.55
C GLY A 154 -2.13 -20.26 14.54
N ARG A 155 -1.96 -19.30 13.64
CA ARG A 155 -0.87 -19.27 12.67
C ARG A 155 0.16 -18.21 13.05
N GLN A 156 1.35 -18.68 13.42
CA GLN A 156 2.55 -17.87 13.68
C GLN A 156 3.41 -17.74 12.41
N ASP A 157 2.85 -17.94 11.22
CA ASP A 157 3.64 -18.38 10.06
C ASP A 157 4.43 -17.26 9.37
N THR A 158 4.13 -16.00 9.63
CA THR A 158 4.89 -14.87 9.06
C THR A 158 5.44 -14.03 10.19
N ILE A 159 6.67 -14.38 10.57
CA ILE A 159 7.47 -13.71 11.58
C ILE A 159 8.39 -12.74 10.84
N TRP A 160 8.32 -11.48 11.22
CA TRP A 160 9.30 -10.49 10.83
C TRP A 160 10.12 -10.09 12.04
N THR A 161 11.43 -9.98 11.86
CA THR A 161 12.38 -9.65 12.92
C THR A 161 13.21 -8.43 12.51
N CYS A 162 13.26 -7.44 13.38
CA CYS A 162 14.18 -6.32 13.27
C CYS A 162 15.61 -6.76 13.58
N ASN A 163 16.53 -6.53 12.64
CA ASN A 163 17.95 -6.68 12.92
C ASN A 163 18.41 -5.48 13.76
N LYS A 164 19.04 -5.74 14.90
CA LYS A 164 19.76 -4.72 15.68
C LYS A 164 21.24 -4.78 15.35
#